data_AF-A0A369AYZ8-F1
#
_entry.id   AF-A0A369AYZ8-F1
#
_cell.length_a   1.000
_cell.length_b   1.000
_cell.length_c   1.000
_cell.angle_alpha   90.00
_cell.angle_beta   90.00
_cell.angle_gamma   90.00
#
_symmetry.space_group_name_H-M   'P 1'
#
loop_
_entity.id
_entity.type
_entity.pdbx_description
1 polymer ?
#
loop_
_entity_poly.entity_id
_entity_poly.type
_entity_poly.pdbx_seq_one_letter_code
_entity_poly.pdbx_strand_id
1 'polypeptide(L)' 'MNAEQENKNQIIRTLLCDESWSNSACCGYALFAAKSLGYSKEQIGELISALNAAFGNHSVEEAKRKYEHSYYI' A
#
# COMPACT_ATOMS: atom_id res chain seq x y z
N MET A 1 19.33 -9.77 11.39
CA MET A 1 18.33 -8.67 11.39
C MET A 1 18.30 -8.07 12.79
N ASN A 2 18.17 -6.75 12.91
CA ASN A 2 18.04 -6.12 14.24
C ASN A 2 16.60 -6.35 14.77
N ALA A 3 16.42 -6.41 16.09
CA ALA A 3 15.13 -6.69 16.71
C ALA A 3 14.05 -5.64 16.36
N GLU A 4 14.48 -4.41 16.05
CA GLU A 4 13.60 -3.31 15.66
C GLU A 4 12.98 -3.51 14.27
N GLN A 5 13.74 -4.01 13.30
CA GLN A 5 13.27 -4.30 11.95
C GLN A 5 12.31 -5.49 11.96
N GLU A 6 12.59 -6.51 12.77
CA GLU A 6 11.69 -7.66 12.91
C GLU A 6 10.34 -7.22 13.51
N ASN A 7 10.36 -6.38 14.54
CA ASN A 7 9.15 -5.81 15.12
C ASN A 7 8.36 -4.96 14.11
N LYS A 8 9.05 -4.13 13.29
CA LYS A 8 8.40 -3.37 12.21
C LYS A 8 7.75 -4.29 11.18
N ASN A 9 8.45 -5.34 10.75
CA ASN A 9 7.91 -6.31 9.80
C ASN A 9 6.68 -7.05 10.36
N GLN A 10 6.70 -7.39 11.64
CA GLN A 10 5.58 -8.08 12.29
C GLN A 10 4.36 -7.16 12.43
N ILE A 11 4.55 -5.90 12.80
CA ILE A 11 3.49 -4.87 12.82
C ILE A 11 2.91 -4.66 11.43
N ILE A 12 3.76 -4.56 10.39
CA ILE A 12 3.30 -4.42 9.00
C ILE A 12 2.44 -5.61 8.59
N ARG A 13 2.86 -6.84 8.91
CA ARG A 13 2.07 -8.05 8.61
C ARG A 13 0.72 -8.02 9.32
N THR A 14 0.66 -7.64 10.58
CA THR A 14 -0.61 -7.51 11.32
C THR A 14 -1.52 -6.46 10.69
N LEU A 15 -1.00 -5.27 10.35
CA LEU A 15 -1.76 -4.20 9.69
C LEU A 15 -2.29 -4.62 8.30
N LEU A 16 -1.53 -5.45 7.57
CA LEU A 16 -1.93 -5.96 6.26
C LEU A 16 -2.97 -7.10 6.35
N CYS A 17 -3.02 -7.83 7.46
CA CYS A 17 -3.86 -9.04 7.58
C CYS A 17 -5.16 -8.85 8.37
N ASP A 18 -5.25 -7.87 9.28
CA ASP A 18 -6.29 -7.88 10.33
C ASP A 18 -7.37 -6.77 10.22
N GLU A 19 -7.19 -5.76 9.35
CA GLU A 19 -8.18 -4.68 9.18
C GLU A 19 -8.85 -4.68 7.79
N SER A 20 -10.12 -4.30 7.73
CA SER A 20 -10.78 -3.95 6.46
C SER A 20 -10.30 -2.56 6.02
N TRP A 21 -9.48 -2.49 4.98
CA TRP A 21 -8.94 -1.22 4.50
C TRP A 21 -9.99 -0.41 3.75
N SER A 22 -10.21 0.83 4.18
CA SER A 22 -10.94 1.80 3.35
C SER A 22 -10.06 2.33 2.22
N ASN A 23 -10.65 2.70 1.07
CA ASN A 23 -9.91 3.31 -0.04
C ASN A 23 -9.13 4.56 0.40
N SER A 24 -9.71 5.36 1.31
CA SER A 24 -9.06 6.54 1.87
C SER A 24 -7.81 6.19 2.68
N ALA A 25 -7.85 5.12 3.49
CA ALA A 25 -6.68 4.64 4.23
C ALA A 25 -5.58 4.17 3.27
N CYS A 26 -5.94 3.41 2.23
CA CYS A 26 -5.00 2.97 1.19
C CYS A 26 -4.28 4.15 0.52
N CYS A 27 -5.02 5.19 0.10
CA CYS A 27 -4.44 6.42 -0.41
C CYS A 27 -3.51 7.10 0.59
N GLY A 28 -3.86 7.13 1.88
CA GLY A 28 -3.03 7.67 2.95
C GLY A 28 -1.66 6.99 3.03
N TYR A 29 -1.64 5.65 3.03
CA TYR A 29 -0.39 4.89 3.04
C TYR A 29 0.44 5.09 1.77
N ALA A 30 -0.19 5.12 0.60
CA ALA A 30 0.50 5.42 -0.65
C ALA A 30 1.15 6.82 -0.64
N LEU A 31 0.48 7.82 -0.07
CA LEU A 31 1.03 9.17 0.10
C LEU A 31 2.23 9.19 1.05
N PHE A 32 2.16 8.46 2.18
CA PHE A 32 3.28 8.36 3.11
C PHE A 32 4.50 7.73 2.42
N ALA A 33 4.30 6.62 1.70
CA ALA A 33 5.36 5.95 0.97
C ALA A 33 5.96 6.86 -0.13
N ALA A 34 5.13 7.46 -0.98
CA ALA A 34 5.57 8.34 -2.06
C ALA A 34 6.38 9.54 -1.54
N LYS A 35 5.94 10.16 -0.44
CA LYS A 35 6.70 11.24 0.22
C LYS A 35 8.04 10.77 0.74
N SER A 36 8.09 9.60 1.38
CA SER A 36 9.35 9.04 1.88
C SER A 36 10.36 8.72 0.77
N LEU A 37 9.87 8.41 -0.43
CA LEU A 37 10.67 8.17 -1.63
C LEU A 37 11.00 9.45 -2.39
N GLY A 38 10.54 10.62 -1.93
CA GLY A 38 10.84 11.93 -2.54
C GLY A 38 10.08 12.23 -3.82
N TYR A 39 8.88 11.66 -4.02
CA TYR A 39 8.07 11.91 -5.21
C TYR A 39 7.66 13.39 -5.31
N SER A 40 7.63 13.92 -6.53
CA SER A 40 7.12 15.26 -6.80
C SER A 40 5.60 15.34 -6.61
N LYS A 41 5.05 16.56 -6.56
CA LYS A 41 3.61 16.77 -6.47
C LYS A 41 2.86 16.19 -7.67
N GLU A 42 3.44 16.29 -8.86
CA GLU A 42 2.91 15.75 -10.11
C GLU A 42 2.87 14.23 -10.06
N GLN A 43 3.98 13.59 -9.67
CA GLN A 43 4.06 12.13 -9.52
C GLN A 43 3.09 11.59 -8.46
N ILE A 44 2.92 12.32 -7.35
CA ILE A 44 1.91 12.00 -6.34
C ILE A 44 0.50 12.10 -6.93
N GLY A 45 0.22 13.11 -7.73
CA GLY A 45 -1.06 13.26 -8.43
C GLY A 45 -1.35 12.09 -9.37
N GLU A 46 -0.35 11.69 -10.17
CA GLU A 46 -0.45 10.53 -11.07
C GLU A 46 -0.68 9.22 -10.29
N LEU A 47 0.05 8.99 -9.19
CA LEU A 47 -0.09 7.82 -8.33
C LEU A 47 -1.51 7.71 -7.76
N ILE A 48 -2.06 8.81 -7.23
CA ILE A 48 -3.41 8.81 -6.65
C ILE A 48 -4.48 8.60 -7.71
N SER A 49 -4.30 9.18 -8.90
CA SER A 49 -5.20 8.95 -10.03
C SER A 49 -5.22 7.48 -10.44
N ALA A 50 -4.04 6.85 -10.54
CA ALA A 50 -3.91 5.43 -10.86
C ALA A 50 -4.52 4.52 -9.79
N LEU A 51 -4.34 4.84 -8.50
CA LEU A 51 -4.96 4.11 -7.38
C LEU A 51 -6.49 4.18 -7.44
N ASN A 52 -7.06 5.37 -7.64
CA ASN A 52 -8.50 5.53 -7.75
C ASN A 52 -9.08 4.75 -8.94
N ALA A 53 -8.39 4.75 -10.08
CA ALA A 53 -8.78 3.93 -11.22
C ALA A 53 -8.74 2.43 -10.89
N ALA A 54 -7.72 1.96 -10.16
CA ALA A 54 -7.61 0.57 -9.74
C ALA A 54 -8.76 0.16 -8.80
N PHE A 55 -9.15 1.03 -7.84
CA PHE A 55 -10.29 0.76 -6.95
C PHE A 55 -11.61 0.60 -7.69
N GLY A 56 -11.82 1.34 -8.78
CA GLY A 56 -13.03 1.23 -9.59
C GLY A 56 -13.05 0.01 -10.53
N ASN A 57 -11.86 -0.49 -10.90
CA ASN A 57 -11.72 -1.51 -11.94
C ASN A 57 -11.45 -2.92 -11.40
N HIS A 58 -11.07 -3.06 -10.12
CA HIS A 58 -10.67 -4.34 -9.53
C HIS A 58 -11.38 -4.57 -8.19
N SER A 59 -11.70 -5.84 -7.88
CA SER A 59 -12.20 -6.19 -6.55
C SER A 59 -11.09 -6.21 -5.50
N VAL A 60 -11.47 -6.15 -4.23
CA VAL A 60 -10.52 -6.26 -3.10
C VAL A 60 -9.76 -7.59 -3.15
N GLU A 61 -10.44 -8.70 -3.49
CA GLU A 61 -9.83 -10.03 -3.60
C GLU A 61 -8.84 -10.11 -4.77
N GLU A 62 -9.11 -9.44 -5.89
CA GLU A 62 -8.17 -9.35 -7.02
C GLU A 62 -6.92 -8.57 -6.64
N ALA A 63 -7.08 -7.41 -5.99
CA ALA A 63 -5.98 -6.60 -5.52
C ALA A 63 -5.12 -7.36 -4.49
N LYS A 64 -5.76 -8.07 -3.55
CA LYS A 64 -5.09 -8.93 -2.56
C LYS A 64 -4.27 -10.03 -3.23
N ARG A 65 -4.87 -10.82 -4.13
CA ARG A 65 -4.15 -11.87 -4.86
C ARG A 65 -2.98 -11.32 -5.67
N LYS A 66 -3.16 -10.15 -6.30
CA LYS A 66 -2.09 -9.48 -7.05
C LYS A 66 -0.89 -9.14 -6.17
N TYR A 67 -1.14 -8.69 -4.94
CA TYR A 67 -0.08 -8.42 -3.97
C TYR A 67 0.58 -9.72 -3.48
N GLU A 68 -0.21 -10.68 -2.97
CA GLU A 68 0.29 -11.94 -2.39
C GLU A 68 1.08 -12.80 -3.38
N HIS A 69 0.77 -12.72 -4.68
CA HIS A 69 1.50 -13.44 -5.73
C HIS A 69 2.58 -12.59 -6.42
N SER A 70 2.86 -11.38 -5.92
CA SER A 70 3.94 -10.56 -6.45
C SER A 70 5.28 -11.01 -5.87
N TYR A 71 6.34 -10.96 -6.68
CA TYR A 71 7.72 -11.29 -6.26
C TYR A 71 8.35 -10.25 -5.31
N TYR A 72 7.57 -9.32 -4.77
CA TYR A 72 8.02 -8.20 -3.94
C TYR A 72 7.87 -8.47 -2.43
N ILE A 73 7.37 -9.65 -2.06
CA ILE A 73 7.17 -10.10 -0.67
C ILE A 73 7.69 -11.52 -0.45
#